data_AF-K3Y8K0-F1
#
_entry.id   AF-K3Y8K0-F1
#
_cell.length_a   1.000
_cell.length_b   1.000
_cell.length_c   1.000
_cell.angle_alpha   90.00
_cell.angle_beta   90.00
_cell.angle_gamma   90.00
#
_symmetry.space_group_name_H-M   'P 1'
#
loop_
_entity.id
_entity.type
_entity.pdbx_description
1 polymer ?
#
loop_
_entity_poly.entity_id
_entity_poly.type
_entity_poly.pdbx_seq_one_letter_code
_entity_poly.pdbx_strand_id
1 'polypeptide(L)'
;MATRRRLGGVDPFGQSFVPSPAAAAALAARAGAHYKWSSAPARAAVSRSPLPAAAARRHPRASSPVTTGTPDLVDFNWDALGFQLIPTDFMYLMRCSSDGVFTKGELVPYGPIELNPAAAVLNYGQGLLEGLRAHRKEDGSILLFRPHENALRMRIGADRLCMPAPSVEQFVEAVKLTVLANKRWVPPTGKGSLYIRPQLIGSGAILGVAPAPQYTFIVFVCPVGHYFKDGLSPISLLTEEEYHRAAPGGTGDIKTIGNYASVVSAQRRAKEKGHSDVLYLDSVHNKFVEEVSSCNIFMVKDNVISTPLLTGTILPGITRKSVIGIAQSLGFQSAILQ
;
A
#
# COMPACT_ATOMS: atom_id res chain seq x y z
N MET A 1 -61.01 -35.22 0.78
CA MET A 1 -61.25 -36.44 1.58
C MET A 1 -60.01 -37.33 1.42
N ALA A 2 -59.05 -37.29 2.36
CA ALA A 2 -58.93 -38.19 3.52
C ALA A 2 -58.70 -39.67 3.09
N THR A 3 -57.71 -40.46 3.52
CA THR A 3 -56.67 -40.34 4.56
C THR A 3 -55.69 -41.56 4.53
N ARG A 4 -54.44 -41.35 5.01
CA ARG A 4 -53.55 -42.21 5.84
C ARG A 4 -52.76 -43.42 5.30
N ARG A 5 -51.42 -43.37 5.48
CA ARG A 5 -50.53 -44.16 6.41
C ARG A 5 -49.08 -43.64 6.26
N ARG A 6 -48.47 -42.98 7.28
CA ARG A 6 -47.47 -43.46 8.29
C ARG A 6 -46.40 -44.40 7.70
N LEU A 7 -45.09 -44.20 7.90
CA LEU A 7 -44.24 -44.12 9.12
C LEU A 7 -42.96 -43.31 8.75
N GLY A 8 -42.18 -42.62 9.59
CA GLY A 8 -41.92 -42.69 11.03
C GLY A 8 -40.39 -42.60 11.21
N GLY A 9 -39.88 -41.47 11.72
CA GLY A 9 -38.47 -41.27 12.09
C GLY A 9 -38.43 -40.45 13.38
N VAL A 10 -37.84 -41.04 14.43
CA VAL A 10 -37.79 -40.51 15.80
C VAL A 10 -36.34 -40.09 16.08
N ASP A 11 -36.18 -38.88 16.61
CA ASP A 11 -34.95 -38.29 17.14
C ASP A 11 -34.81 -38.64 18.64
N PRO A 12 -33.66 -39.13 19.15
CA PRO A 12 -33.62 -39.78 20.45
C PRO A 12 -33.14 -38.85 21.58
N PHE A 13 -33.82 -37.75 21.88
CA PHE A 13 -33.76 -37.11 23.23
C PHE A 13 -35.04 -36.32 23.50
N GLY A 14 -36.10 -37.04 23.89
CA GLY A 14 -37.37 -36.47 24.29
C GLY A 14 -37.27 -35.70 25.62
N GLN A 15 -37.24 -34.37 25.53
CA GLN A 15 -37.72 -33.48 26.60
C GLN A 15 -38.46 -32.28 25.97
N SER A 16 -39.75 -32.19 26.27
CA SER A 16 -40.62 -31.06 25.91
C SER A 16 -40.38 -29.89 26.85
N PHE A 17 -39.84 -28.78 26.34
CA PHE A 17 -39.74 -27.53 27.10
C PHE A 17 -40.93 -26.62 26.75
N VAL A 18 -41.88 -26.49 27.66
CA VAL A 18 -42.90 -25.44 27.64
C VAL A 18 -42.35 -24.26 28.43
N PRO A 19 -42.13 -23.08 27.83
CA PRO A 19 -41.67 -21.93 28.61
C PRO A 19 -42.81 -21.41 29.48
N SER A 20 -42.53 -21.24 30.77
CA SER A 20 -43.40 -20.58 31.75
C SER A 20 -43.68 -19.12 31.33
N PRO A 21 -44.91 -18.60 31.49
CA PRO A 21 -45.27 -17.21 31.17
C PRO A 21 -44.46 -16.14 31.92
N ALA A 22 -43.69 -16.51 32.94
CA ALA A 22 -42.89 -15.58 33.74
C ALA A 22 -41.50 -15.25 33.14
N ALA A 23 -41.01 -16.01 32.16
CA ALA A 23 -39.68 -15.79 31.55
C ALA A 23 -39.69 -14.87 30.32
N ALA A 24 -40.85 -14.67 29.68
CA ALA A 24 -41.01 -13.76 28.54
C ALA A 24 -41.11 -12.27 28.96
N ALA A 25 -41.37 -11.98 30.24
CA ALA A 25 -41.49 -10.62 30.76
C ALA A 25 -40.15 -9.98 31.18
N ALA A 26 -39.07 -10.76 31.34
CA ALA A 26 -37.77 -10.26 31.80
C ALA A 26 -36.82 -9.81 30.68
N LEU A 27 -37.07 -10.20 29.42
CA LEU A 27 -36.27 -9.78 28.26
C LEU A 27 -36.86 -8.58 27.49
N ALA A 28 -38.13 -8.24 27.71
CA ALA A 28 -38.76 -7.05 27.13
C ALA A 28 -38.46 -5.75 27.91
N ALA A 29 -37.90 -5.82 29.12
CA ALA A 29 -37.61 -4.66 29.97
C ALA A 29 -36.21 -4.04 29.77
N ARG A 30 -35.38 -4.55 28.84
CA ARG A 30 -34.06 -3.98 28.51
C ARG A 30 -33.90 -3.47 27.07
N ALA A 31 -34.96 -3.49 26.27
CA ALA A 31 -34.95 -3.03 24.87
C ALA A 31 -35.83 -1.79 24.65
N GLY A 32 -35.73 -0.80 25.55
CA GLY A 32 -36.56 0.40 25.54
C GLY A 32 -35.79 1.70 25.79
N ALA A 33 -34.58 1.83 25.24
CA ALA A 33 -33.89 3.13 25.19
C ALA A 33 -34.13 3.77 23.82
N HIS A 34 -35.31 4.35 23.64
CA HIS A 34 -35.53 5.31 22.57
C HIS A 34 -34.61 6.52 22.81
N TYR A 35 -33.53 6.64 22.04
CA TYR A 35 -32.77 7.89 21.98
C TYR A 35 -33.64 8.97 21.34
N LYS A 36 -34.36 9.72 22.17
CA LYS A 36 -34.98 10.98 21.76
C LYS A 36 -33.87 11.98 21.47
N TRP A 37 -33.66 12.31 20.21
CA TRP A 37 -32.94 13.52 19.82
C TRP A 37 -33.80 14.74 20.22
N SER A 38 -33.36 15.49 21.23
CA SER A 38 -33.91 16.81 21.50
C SER A 38 -33.33 17.82 20.52
N SER A 39 -34.20 18.43 19.72
CA SER A 39 -33.88 19.56 18.85
C SER A 39 -33.96 20.86 19.66
N ALA A 40 -32.80 21.44 19.99
CA ALA A 40 -32.71 22.86 20.32
C ALA A 40 -31.32 23.40 19.90
N PRO A 41 -31.25 24.54 19.18
CA PRO A 41 -29.99 25.04 18.65
C PRO A 41 -29.23 25.82 19.73
N ALA A 42 -28.08 25.31 20.15
CA ALA A 42 -27.11 26.11 20.90
C ALA A 42 -26.37 27.03 19.92
N ARG A 43 -26.78 28.30 19.85
CA ARG A 43 -26.01 29.36 19.19
C ARG A 43 -24.76 29.65 20.02
N ALA A 44 -23.63 29.04 19.67
CA ALA A 44 -22.32 29.50 20.12
C ALA A 44 -21.83 30.63 19.19
N ALA A 45 -21.86 31.86 19.68
CA ALA A 45 -21.25 33.00 19.02
C ALA A 45 -19.72 32.87 19.12
N VAL A 46 -19.05 32.58 18.00
CA VAL A 46 -17.59 32.62 17.91
C VAL A 46 -17.18 34.06 17.62
N SER A 47 -16.64 34.73 18.64
CA SER A 47 -15.96 36.02 18.52
C SER A 47 -14.72 35.86 17.63
N ARG A 48 -14.73 36.52 16.46
CA ARG A 48 -13.57 36.62 15.57
C ARG A 48 -12.66 37.74 16.06
N SER A 49 -11.50 37.38 16.58
CA SER A 49 -10.38 38.33 16.75
C SER A 49 -9.60 38.42 15.43
N PRO A 50 -9.27 39.62 14.94
CA PRO A 50 -8.50 39.77 13.70
C PRO A 50 -7.02 39.44 13.93
N LEU A 51 -6.45 38.62 13.04
CA LEU A 51 -5.01 38.38 12.95
C LEU A 51 -4.31 39.64 12.42
N PRO A 52 -3.14 40.03 12.97
CA PRO A 52 -2.39 41.16 12.45
C PRO A 52 -1.73 40.84 11.10
N ALA A 53 -1.86 41.78 10.17
CA ALA A 53 -1.26 41.73 8.84
C ALA A 53 0.27 41.81 8.92
N ALA A 54 0.98 40.76 8.48
CA ALA A 54 2.42 40.80 8.29
C ALA A 54 2.75 41.41 6.93
N ALA A 55 3.46 42.54 6.96
CA ALA A 55 3.92 43.27 5.79
C ALA A 55 4.95 42.47 4.98
N ALA A 56 4.66 42.27 3.68
CA ALA A 56 5.59 41.65 2.74
C ALA A 56 6.74 42.62 2.40
N ARG A 57 7.94 42.33 2.89
CA ARG A 57 9.17 42.98 2.41
C ARG A 57 9.63 42.31 1.11
N ARG A 58 9.57 43.05 0.00
CA ARG A 58 10.18 42.67 -1.28
C ARG A 58 11.69 42.91 -1.21
N HIS A 59 12.48 41.86 -1.41
CA HIS A 59 13.91 41.99 -1.71
C HIS A 59 14.14 41.78 -3.22
N PRO A 60 15.05 42.54 -3.86
CA PRO A 60 15.29 42.47 -5.29
C PRO A 60 16.05 41.20 -5.66
N ARG A 61 15.69 40.62 -6.82
CA ARG A 61 16.25 39.38 -7.34
C ARG A 61 17.56 39.69 -8.06
N ALA A 62 18.69 39.37 -7.43
CA ALA A 62 19.98 39.34 -8.12
C ALA A 62 20.12 38.01 -8.88
N SER A 63 20.39 38.08 -10.18
CA SER A 63 20.72 36.94 -11.03
C SER A 63 22.15 36.50 -10.75
N SER A 64 22.35 35.26 -10.29
CA SER A 64 23.67 34.66 -10.10
C SER A 64 24.02 33.68 -11.24
N PRO A 65 25.32 33.50 -11.55
CA PRO A 65 25.78 32.82 -12.75
C PRO A 65 25.65 31.29 -12.64
N VAL A 66 25.61 30.62 -13.79
CA VAL A 66 25.59 29.15 -13.91
C VAL A 66 26.91 28.57 -13.39
N THR A 67 26.89 27.97 -12.21
CA THR A 67 27.97 27.15 -11.66
C THR A 67 27.81 25.70 -12.12
N THR A 68 28.76 25.21 -12.91
CA THR A 68 29.04 23.77 -13.03
C THR A 68 29.73 23.33 -11.73
N GLY A 69 28.95 22.99 -10.71
CA GLY A 69 29.46 22.56 -9.41
C GLY A 69 28.34 21.92 -8.60
N THR A 70 28.68 20.87 -7.83
CA THR A 70 27.90 20.21 -6.76
C THR A 70 26.38 20.30 -6.85
N PRO A 71 25.64 19.18 -7.02
CA PRO A 71 24.18 19.25 -7.05
C PRO A 71 23.65 20.08 -5.88
N ASP A 72 22.68 20.98 -6.15
CA ASP A 72 21.92 21.72 -5.14
C ASP A 72 21.22 20.69 -4.24
N LEU A 73 21.94 20.16 -3.25
CA LEU A 73 21.44 19.20 -2.28
C LEU A 73 20.91 19.95 -1.08
N VAL A 74 19.97 19.34 -0.39
CA VAL A 74 19.59 19.81 0.93
C VAL A 74 20.74 19.61 1.93
N ASP A 75 20.85 20.52 2.89
CA ASP A 75 21.69 20.33 4.06
C ASP A 75 21.04 19.25 4.95
N PHE A 76 21.57 18.03 4.85
CA PHE A 76 21.02 16.84 5.50
C PHE A 76 22.15 15.85 5.81
N ASN A 77 22.08 15.19 6.97
CA ASN A 77 23.03 14.13 7.33
C ASN A 77 22.70 12.82 6.58
N TRP A 78 23.23 12.69 5.37
CA TRP A 78 23.00 11.52 4.51
C TRP A 78 23.55 10.20 5.08
N ASP A 79 24.51 10.24 5.99
CA ASP A 79 25.06 9.03 6.64
C ASP A 79 24.12 8.44 7.70
N ALA A 80 23.21 9.24 8.24
CA ALA A 80 22.18 8.79 9.17
C ALA A 80 20.87 8.39 8.46
N LEU A 81 20.86 8.34 7.13
CA LEU A 81 19.64 8.09 6.36
C LEU A 81 19.14 6.66 6.56
N GLY A 82 17.99 6.53 7.23
CA GLY A 82 17.28 5.26 7.40
C GLY A 82 16.14 5.06 6.40
N PHE A 83 15.23 4.14 6.73
CA PHE A 83 13.95 3.98 6.03
C PHE A 83 12.82 4.60 6.87
N GLN A 84 12.78 5.94 6.91
CA GLN A 84 11.78 6.71 7.65
C GLN A 84 11.20 7.79 6.75
N LEU A 85 9.97 8.24 7.06
CA LEU A 85 9.32 9.30 6.31
C LEU A 85 10.03 10.63 6.59
N ILE A 86 10.60 11.20 5.53
CA ILE A 86 11.16 12.55 5.50
C ILE A 86 10.34 13.32 4.46
N PRO A 87 9.56 14.34 4.87
CA PRO A 87 8.82 15.19 3.95
C PRO A 87 9.75 15.83 2.92
N THR A 88 9.36 15.77 1.65
CA THR A 88 10.05 16.46 0.56
C THR A 88 9.25 17.68 0.12
N ASP A 89 9.66 18.37 -0.94
CA ASP A 89 9.09 19.69 -1.28
C ASP A 89 7.74 19.55 -2.01
N PHE A 90 7.64 18.59 -2.93
CA PHE A 90 6.49 18.45 -3.83
C PHE A 90 6.00 17.00 -3.95
N MET A 91 4.70 16.86 -4.22
CA MET A 91 4.07 15.63 -4.69
C MET A 91 3.29 15.89 -5.97
N TYR A 92 2.99 14.85 -6.73
CA TYR A 92 2.17 14.94 -7.94
C TYR A 92 0.78 14.36 -7.69
N LEU A 93 -0.24 15.04 -8.20
CA LEU A 93 -1.64 14.62 -8.14
C LEU A 93 -2.24 14.55 -9.54
N MET A 94 -3.07 13.55 -9.78
CA MET A 94 -3.86 13.41 -10.99
C MET A 94 -5.20 12.76 -10.65
N ARG A 95 -6.29 13.28 -11.20
CA ARG A 95 -7.64 12.85 -10.82
C ARG A 95 -8.33 12.19 -12.01
N CYS A 96 -9.22 11.27 -11.70
CA CYS A 96 -10.07 10.61 -12.68
C CYS A 96 -11.51 10.66 -12.17
N SER A 97 -12.41 11.06 -13.05
CA SER A 97 -13.85 11.03 -12.79
C SER A 97 -14.43 9.66 -13.18
N SER A 98 -15.75 9.53 -13.14
CA SER A 98 -16.48 8.30 -13.49
C SER A 98 -16.37 7.92 -14.98
N ASP A 99 -15.84 8.81 -15.82
CA ASP A 99 -15.57 8.56 -17.24
C ASP A 99 -14.30 7.70 -17.48
N GLY A 100 -13.52 7.44 -16.44
CA GLY A 100 -12.29 6.67 -16.54
C GLY A 100 -11.12 7.45 -17.17
N VAL A 101 -11.27 8.75 -17.42
CA VAL A 101 -10.25 9.59 -18.04
C VAL A 101 -9.51 10.37 -16.96
N PHE A 102 -8.19 10.18 -16.91
CA PHE A 102 -7.32 10.96 -16.02
C PHE A 102 -7.10 12.36 -16.60
N THR A 103 -7.34 13.39 -15.77
CA THR A 103 -7.07 14.78 -16.10
C THR A 103 -5.58 15.04 -16.20
N LYS A 104 -5.20 16.22 -16.72
CA LYS A 104 -3.81 16.69 -16.57
C LYS A 104 -3.49 16.80 -15.08
N GLY A 105 -2.43 16.12 -14.65
CA GLY A 105 -1.97 16.22 -13.27
C GLY A 105 -1.10 17.45 -13.01
N GLU A 106 -0.79 17.66 -11.74
CA GLU A 106 -0.11 18.85 -11.22
C GLU A 106 0.88 18.48 -10.11
N LEU A 107 1.95 19.27 -10.02
CA LEU A 107 2.84 19.27 -8.86
C LEU A 107 2.28 20.24 -7.81
N VAL A 108 2.11 19.75 -6.59
CA VAL A 108 1.66 20.53 -5.44
C VAL A 108 2.67 20.39 -4.30
N PRO A 109 2.73 21.34 -3.35
CA PRO A 109 3.53 21.16 -2.16
C PRO A 109 3.18 19.84 -1.45
N TYR A 110 4.19 19.13 -0.95
CA TYR A 110 3.95 17.90 -0.18
C TYR A 110 3.12 18.21 1.06
N GLY A 111 2.08 17.41 1.29
CA GLY A 111 1.22 17.61 2.45
C GLY A 111 0.05 16.63 2.51
N PRO A 112 -0.82 16.77 3.51
CA PRO A 112 -2.04 15.99 3.63
C PRO A 112 -2.94 16.12 2.39
N ILE A 113 -3.68 15.04 2.08
CA ILE A 113 -4.75 15.07 1.09
C ILE A 113 -6.11 15.11 1.79
N GLU A 114 -7.05 15.87 1.22
CA GLU A 114 -8.43 15.89 1.69
C GLU A 114 -9.21 14.70 1.10
N LEU A 115 -9.89 13.95 1.96
CA LEU A 115 -10.73 12.82 1.57
C LEU A 115 -12.07 12.90 2.29
N ASN A 116 -13.14 12.60 1.55
CA ASN A 116 -14.45 12.39 2.16
C ASN A 116 -14.40 11.13 3.05
N PRO A 117 -14.98 11.14 4.27
CA PRO A 117 -15.02 9.95 5.13
C PRO A 117 -15.66 8.72 4.49
N ALA A 118 -16.58 8.92 3.54
CA ALA A 118 -17.21 7.84 2.77
C ALA A 118 -16.40 7.41 1.53
N ALA A 119 -15.13 7.83 1.38
CA ALA A 119 -14.30 7.40 0.26
C ALA A 119 -14.09 5.87 0.28
N ALA A 120 -14.17 5.23 -0.88
CA ALA A 120 -14.05 3.78 -1.01
C ALA A 120 -12.72 3.23 -0.45
N VAL A 121 -11.62 3.98 -0.59
CA VAL A 121 -10.32 3.60 -0.03
C VAL A 121 -10.35 3.49 1.50
N LEU A 122 -11.12 4.35 2.19
CA LEU A 122 -11.18 4.40 3.66
C LEU A 122 -12.07 3.29 4.24
N ASN A 123 -13.09 2.86 3.49
CA ASN A 123 -14.12 1.94 4.00
C ASN A 123 -13.97 0.51 3.46
N TYR A 124 -13.49 0.35 2.23
CA TYR A 124 -13.43 -0.93 1.52
C TYR A 124 -12.03 -1.27 0.99
N GLY A 125 -11.02 -0.44 1.30
CA GLY A 125 -9.63 -0.71 0.92
C GLY A 125 -9.37 -0.68 -0.59
N GLN A 126 -10.23 -0.03 -1.40
CA GLN A 126 -10.05 0.08 -2.85
C GLN A 126 -8.88 1.02 -3.19
N GLY A 127 -7.66 0.48 -3.12
CA GLY A 127 -6.44 1.23 -3.40
C GLY A 127 -5.23 0.35 -3.71
N LEU A 128 -4.34 0.90 -4.53
CA LEU A 128 -3.09 0.29 -4.95
C LEU A 128 -1.92 1.20 -4.59
N LEU A 129 -0.75 0.59 -4.39
CA LEU A 129 0.49 1.32 -4.24
C LEU A 129 1.57 0.71 -5.14
N GLU A 130 2.55 1.52 -5.52
CA GLU A 130 3.77 1.07 -6.18
C GLU A 130 5.00 1.50 -5.40
N GLY A 131 6.15 0.93 -5.76
CA GLY A 131 7.42 1.24 -5.13
C GLY A 131 8.56 1.10 -6.11
N LEU A 132 9.29 2.19 -6.30
CA LEU A 132 10.49 2.27 -7.12
C LEU A 132 11.46 3.30 -6.55
N ARG A 133 12.66 3.40 -7.13
CA ARG A 133 13.73 4.26 -6.64
C ARG A 133 14.36 5.07 -7.75
N ALA A 134 14.74 6.30 -7.42
CA ALA A 134 15.67 7.10 -8.21
C ALA A 134 17.05 7.09 -7.56
N HIS A 135 18.09 6.96 -8.39
CA HIS A 135 19.49 6.95 -7.96
C HIS A 135 20.27 8.04 -8.69
N ARG A 136 21.17 8.71 -7.97
CA ARG A 136 22.11 9.65 -8.55
C ARG A 136 23.37 8.93 -9.01
N LYS A 137 23.77 9.17 -10.25
CA LYS A 137 25.06 8.74 -10.80
C LYS A 137 26.19 9.71 -10.42
N GLU A 138 27.42 9.26 -10.62
CA GLU A 138 28.64 10.06 -10.44
C GLU A 138 28.64 11.32 -11.33
N ASP A 139 28.09 11.24 -12.54
CA ASP A 139 27.92 12.38 -13.47
C ASP A 139 26.78 13.35 -13.06
N GLY A 140 26.11 13.09 -11.93
CA GLY A 140 25.00 13.89 -11.42
C GLY A 140 23.63 13.58 -12.03
N SER A 141 23.56 12.77 -13.10
CA SER A 141 22.30 12.34 -13.70
C SER A 141 21.49 11.43 -12.77
N ILE A 142 20.17 11.40 -12.97
CA ILE A 142 19.24 10.63 -12.15
C ILE A 142 18.67 9.48 -12.97
N LEU A 143 18.78 8.26 -12.44
CA LEU A 143 18.25 7.05 -13.06
C LEU A 143 16.99 6.56 -12.36
N LEU A 144 16.04 6.08 -13.16
CA LEU A 144 14.89 5.30 -12.71
C LEU A 144 15.04 3.86 -13.20
N PHE A 145 14.84 2.90 -12.32
CA PHE A 145 14.90 1.48 -12.69
C PHE A 145 13.52 0.95 -13.08
N ARG A 146 13.36 0.62 -14.38
CA ARG A 146 12.17 -0.05 -14.96
C ARG A 146 10.80 0.55 -14.57
N PRO A 147 10.60 1.89 -14.61
CA PRO A 147 9.34 2.50 -14.17
C PRO A 147 8.11 2.06 -14.96
N HIS A 148 8.28 1.66 -16.23
CA HIS A 148 7.21 1.11 -17.07
C HIS A 148 6.63 -0.21 -16.51
N GLU A 149 7.45 -1.06 -15.88
CA GLU A 149 6.98 -2.32 -15.27
C GLU A 149 6.17 -2.06 -14.00
N ASN A 150 6.50 -1.02 -13.23
CA ASN A 150 5.67 -0.57 -12.11
C ASN A 150 4.32 -0.06 -12.60
N ALA A 151 4.30 0.72 -13.70
CA ALA A 151 3.06 1.20 -14.30
C ALA A 151 2.17 0.05 -14.78
N LEU A 152 2.74 -0.94 -15.47
CA LEU A 152 2.02 -2.13 -15.92
C LEU A 152 1.45 -2.93 -14.75
N ARG A 153 2.24 -3.14 -13.69
CA ARG A 153 1.76 -3.85 -12.49
C ARG A 153 0.63 -3.11 -11.78
N MET A 154 0.69 -1.77 -11.70
CA MET A 154 -0.43 -0.98 -11.18
C MET A 154 -1.68 -1.14 -12.05
N ARG A 155 -1.56 -1.13 -13.38
CA ARG A 155 -2.70 -1.35 -14.29
C ARG A 155 -3.36 -2.71 -14.11
N ILE A 156 -2.57 -3.77 -13.95
CA ILE A 156 -3.08 -5.13 -13.65
C ILE A 156 -3.84 -5.13 -12.32
N GLY A 157 -3.28 -4.49 -11.28
CA GLY A 157 -3.97 -4.34 -10.00
C GLY A 157 -5.25 -3.52 -10.09
N ALA A 158 -5.27 -2.48 -10.92
CA ALA A 158 -6.42 -1.62 -11.10
C ALA A 158 -7.58 -2.36 -11.76
N ASP A 159 -7.29 -3.14 -12.81
CA ASP A 159 -8.26 -4.02 -13.44
C ASP A 159 -8.88 -4.99 -12.42
N ARG A 160 -8.05 -5.65 -11.61
CA ARG A 160 -8.50 -6.57 -10.55
C ARG A 160 -9.38 -5.91 -9.49
N LEU A 161 -9.18 -4.61 -9.21
CA LEU A 161 -9.97 -3.84 -8.25
C LEU A 161 -11.08 -3.00 -8.90
N CYS A 162 -11.36 -3.21 -10.19
CA CYS A 162 -12.34 -2.45 -10.97
C CYS A 162 -12.09 -0.92 -10.93
N MET A 163 -10.83 -0.51 -11.03
CA MET A 163 -10.39 0.89 -11.01
C MET A 163 -9.88 1.28 -12.42
N PRO A 164 -10.14 2.51 -12.90
CA PRO A 164 -9.38 3.07 -14.01
C PRO A 164 -7.93 3.32 -13.55
N ALA A 165 -6.98 3.16 -14.46
CA ALA A 165 -5.56 3.41 -14.18
C ALA A 165 -4.96 4.42 -15.16
N PRO A 166 -3.95 5.20 -14.73
CA PRO A 166 -3.15 6.00 -15.64
C PRO A 166 -2.58 5.14 -16.77
N SER A 167 -2.39 5.75 -17.94
CA SER A 167 -1.56 5.14 -18.99
C SER A 167 -0.13 4.93 -18.47
N VAL A 168 0.63 4.06 -19.14
CA VAL A 168 2.03 3.82 -18.76
C VAL A 168 2.83 5.11 -18.86
N GLU A 169 2.56 5.91 -19.88
CA GLU A 169 3.19 7.20 -20.14
C GLU A 169 2.82 8.22 -19.07
N GLN A 170 1.53 8.33 -18.71
CA GLN A 170 1.08 9.22 -17.63
C GLN A 170 1.74 8.87 -16.29
N PHE A 171 1.84 7.58 -15.96
CA PHE A 171 2.51 7.12 -14.75
C PHE A 171 4.00 7.49 -14.76
N VAL A 172 4.71 7.17 -15.85
CA VAL A 172 6.15 7.42 -15.97
C VAL A 172 6.45 8.92 -15.94
N GLU A 173 5.62 9.74 -16.58
CA GLU A 173 5.76 11.19 -16.57
C GLU A 173 5.52 11.78 -15.18
N ALA A 174 4.48 11.35 -14.48
CA ALA A 174 4.22 11.76 -13.10
C ALA A 174 5.41 11.44 -12.17
N VAL A 175 6.00 10.24 -12.32
CA VAL A 175 7.21 9.85 -11.59
C VAL A 175 8.38 10.79 -11.91
N LYS A 176 8.65 11.04 -13.20
CA LYS A 176 9.76 11.92 -13.62
C LYS A 176 9.58 13.33 -13.08
N LEU A 177 8.40 13.92 -13.24
CA LEU A 177 8.08 15.27 -12.75
C LEU A 177 8.27 15.38 -11.24
N THR A 178 7.77 14.39 -10.48
CA THR A 178 7.93 14.37 -9.01
C THR A 178 9.40 14.27 -8.59
N VAL A 179 10.18 13.41 -9.24
CA VAL A 179 11.61 13.24 -8.94
C VAL A 179 12.40 14.52 -9.29
N LEU A 180 12.12 15.13 -10.44
CA LEU A 180 12.79 16.36 -10.86
C LEU A 180 12.46 17.55 -9.96
N ALA A 181 11.20 17.69 -9.54
CA ALA A 181 10.77 18.72 -8.59
C ALA A 181 11.46 18.58 -7.23
N ASN A 182 11.83 17.35 -6.86
CA ASN A 182 12.52 17.02 -5.61
C ASN A 182 13.99 16.62 -5.83
N LYS A 183 14.63 17.06 -6.93
CA LYS A 183 15.98 16.61 -7.32
C LYS A 183 17.04 16.81 -6.22
N ARG A 184 16.85 17.81 -5.35
CA ARG A 184 17.74 18.13 -4.23
C ARG A 184 17.69 17.11 -3.08
N TRP A 185 16.62 16.33 -3.04
CA TRP A 185 16.41 15.26 -2.08
C TRP A 185 16.91 13.90 -2.59
N VAL A 186 17.36 13.79 -3.85
CA VAL A 186 17.98 12.55 -4.33
C VAL A 186 19.36 12.41 -3.69
N PRO A 187 19.59 11.39 -2.85
CA PRO A 187 20.84 11.25 -2.10
C PRO A 187 22.07 11.25 -3.02
N PRO A 188 23.24 11.68 -2.52
CA PRO A 188 24.51 11.48 -3.20
C PRO A 188 24.74 10.00 -3.54
N THR A 189 25.54 9.74 -4.58
CA THR A 189 25.95 8.37 -4.94
C THR A 189 26.55 7.66 -3.73
N GLY A 190 26.11 6.42 -3.48
CA GLY A 190 26.54 5.62 -2.34
C GLY A 190 25.88 5.94 -1.00
N LYS A 191 25.07 7.01 -0.89
CA LYS A 191 24.41 7.41 0.37
C LYS A 191 22.94 6.97 0.48
N GLY A 192 22.38 6.38 -0.57
CA GLY A 192 21.01 5.89 -0.57
C GLY A 192 20.29 6.11 -1.89
N SER A 193 18.97 6.26 -1.82
CA SER A 193 18.11 6.46 -2.98
C SER A 193 16.91 7.34 -2.64
N LEU A 194 16.33 8.00 -3.64
CA LEU A 194 15.01 8.61 -3.48
C LEU A 194 13.94 7.55 -3.73
N TYR A 195 13.26 7.11 -2.69
CA TYR A 195 12.12 6.20 -2.82
C TYR A 195 10.91 6.95 -3.35
N ILE A 196 10.25 6.36 -4.33
CA ILE A 196 9.09 6.91 -5.01
C ILE A 196 7.89 6.04 -4.69
N ARG A 197 6.80 6.67 -4.25
CA ARG A 197 5.55 6.02 -3.86
C ARG A 197 4.38 6.51 -4.72
N PRO A 198 4.12 5.86 -5.85
CA PRO A 198 2.87 6.04 -6.57
C PRO A 198 1.73 5.33 -5.81
N GLN A 199 0.56 5.95 -5.76
CA GLN A 199 -0.66 5.39 -5.17
C GLN A 199 -1.83 5.70 -6.09
N LEU A 200 -2.76 4.75 -6.20
CA LEU A 200 -4.04 4.93 -6.89
C LEU A 200 -5.14 4.59 -5.89
N ILE A 201 -5.99 5.55 -5.55
CA ILE A 201 -7.01 5.39 -4.51
C ILE A 201 -8.41 5.69 -5.04
N GLY A 202 -9.40 4.90 -4.64
CA GLY A 202 -10.82 5.21 -4.81
C GLY A 202 -11.23 6.34 -3.87
N SER A 203 -11.06 7.59 -4.33
CA SER A 203 -11.26 8.80 -3.53
C SER A 203 -12.72 9.28 -3.48
N GLY A 204 -13.57 8.79 -4.39
CA GLY A 204 -14.98 9.16 -4.47
C GLY A 204 -15.81 8.57 -3.32
N ALA A 205 -16.76 9.36 -2.83
CA ALA A 205 -17.67 8.96 -1.75
C ALA A 205 -18.69 7.91 -2.22
N ILE A 206 -18.77 6.78 -1.50
CA ILE A 206 -19.74 5.71 -1.76
C ILE A 206 -19.96 4.85 -0.50
N LEU A 207 -21.22 4.51 -0.19
CA LEU A 207 -21.58 3.60 0.92
C LEU A 207 -21.96 2.19 0.45
N GLY A 208 -22.24 2.03 -0.85
CA GLY A 208 -22.41 0.72 -1.45
C GLY A 208 -21.06 0.07 -1.74
N VAL A 209 -21.00 -1.26 -1.67
CA VAL A 209 -19.82 -2.02 -2.11
C VAL A 209 -19.82 -2.08 -3.63
N ALA A 210 -19.16 -1.11 -4.25
CA ALA A 210 -19.05 -0.95 -5.70
C ALA A 210 -17.79 -0.13 -6.03
N PRO A 211 -17.35 -0.10 -7.31
CA PRO A 211 -16.26 0.77 -7.73
C PRO A 211 -16.50 2.23 -7.36
N ALA A 212 -15.47 2.92 -6.86
CA ALA A 212 -15.58 4.34 -6.52
C ALA A 212 -15.99 5.19 -7.74
N PRO A 213 -16.75 6.28 -7.52
CA PRO A 213 -17.13 7.18 -8.60
C PRO A 213 -16.00 8.13 -9.04
N GLN A 214 -14.92 8.23 -8.24
CA GLN A 214 -13.76 9.08 -8.50
C GLN A 214 -12.49 8.43 -7.96
N TYR A 215 -11.37 8.70 -8.63
CA TYR A 215 -10.07 8.16 -8.27
C TYR A 215 -9.01 9.27 -8.24
N THR A 216 -8.03 9.10 -7.37
CA THR A 216 -6.87 9.99 -7.30
C THR A 216 -5.60 9.16 -7.43
N PHE A 217 -4.76 9.51 -8.40
CA PHE A 217 -3.39 9.03 -8.54
C PHE A 217 -2.43 10.04 -7.92
N ILE A 218 -1.55 9.56 -7.05
CA ILE A 218 -0.65 10.36 -6.23
C ILE A 218 0.76 9.81 -6.43
N VAL A 219 1.75 10.68 -6.57
CA VAL A 219 3.16 10.29 -6.47
C VAL A 219 3.84 11.20 -5.45
N PHE A 220 4.40 10.61 -4.40
CA PHE A 220 5.29 11.33 -3.49
C PHE A 220 6.62 10.62 -3.37
N VAL A 221 7.62 11.32 -2.84
CA VAL A 221 8.99 10.83 -2.73
C VAL A 221 9.56 11.05 -1.33
N CYS A 222 10.51 10.22 -0.96
CA CYS A 222 11.19 10.26 0.32
C CYS A 222 12.63 9.76 0.15
N PRO A 223 13.67 10.50 0.61
CA PRO A 223 15.02 9.94 0.66
C PRO A 223 15.05 8.76 1.63
N VAL A 224 15.68 7.65 1.24
CA VAL A 224 15.84 6.47 2.09
C VAL A 224 17.22 5.84 1.93
N GLY A 225 17.74 5.29 3.02
CA GLY A 225 18.95 4.48 3.06
C GLY A 225 18.64 2.99 2.97
N HIS A 226 19.40 2.19 3.74
CA HIS A 226 19.17 0.76 3.85
C HIS A 226 17.86 0.45 4.57
N TYR A 227 17.17 -0.60 4.12
CA TYR A 227 15.91 -1.03 4.71
C TYR A 227 16.13 -1.73 6.07
N PHE A 228 17.14 -2.59 6.15
CA PHE A 228 17.60 -3.21 7.40
C PHE A 228 18.76 -2.38 7.98
N LYS A 229 18.73 -2.14 9.29
CA LYS A 229 19.71 -1.29 10.00
C LYS A 229 21.15 -1.77 9.81
N ASP A 230 21.33 -3.09 9.73
CA ASP A 230 22.64 -3.74 9.64
C ASP A 230 23.09 -3.96 8.18
N GLY A 231 22.47 -3.24 7.22
CA GLY A 231 22.87 -3.22 5.82
C GLY A 231 22.70 -4.57 5.12
N LEU A 232 23.82 -5.22 4.80
CA LEU A 232 23.89 -6.52 4.12
C LEU A 232 23.90 -7.71 5.08
N SER A 233 23.75 -7.47 6.39
CA SER A 233 23.75 -8.54 7.37
C SER A 233 22.59 -9.52 7.14
N PRO A 234 22.80 -10.83 7.33
CA PRO A 234 21.73 -11.81 7.28
C PRO A 234 20.61 -11.46 8.25
N ILE A 235 19.37 -11.72 7.84
CA ILE A 235 18.19 -11.51 8.68
C ILE A 235 17.64 -12.86 9.14
N SER A 236 16.98 -12.86 10.29
CA SER A 236 16.27 -14.02 10.81
C SER A 236 14.80 -13.95 10.42
N LEU A 237 14.24 -15.04 9.92
CA LEU A 237 12.84 -15.14 9.51
C LEU A 237 12.09 -16.14 10.39
N LEU A 238 10.86 -15.81 10.76
CA LEU A 238 9.94 -16.74 11.41
C LEU A 238 9.00 -17.35 10.37
N THR A 239 8.97 -18.68 10.25
CA THR A 239 7.95 -19.36 9.43
C THR A 239 6.58 -19.20 10.06
N GLU A 240 5.63 -18.68 9.29
CA GLU A 240 4.26 -18.47 9.74
C GLU A 240 3.36 -19.65 9.35
N GLU A 241 2.75 -20.25 10.36
CA GLU A 241 1.90 -21.45 10.21
C GLU A 241 0.41 -21.17 10.47
N GLU A 242 0.07 -20.02 11.05
CA GLU A 242 -1.31 -19.68 11.43
C GLU A 242 -1.93 -18.63 10.51
N TYR A 243 -1.15 -17.67 10.02
CA TYR A 243 -1.62 -16.57 9.19
C TYR A 243 -1.12 -16.68 7.76
N HIS A 244 -2.05 -16.67 6.81
CA HIS A 244 -1.69 -16.67 5.40
C HIS A 244 -1.65 -15.25 4.84
N ARG A 245 -0.65 -14.97 4.02
CA ARG A 245 -0.48 -13.67 3.35
C ARG A 245 -1.52 -13.45 2.25
N ALA A 246 -1.79 -14.50 1.48
CA ALA A 246 -2.76 -14.52 0.40
C ALA A 246 -3.34 -15.93 0.28
N ALA A 247 -4.44 -16.06 -0.47
CA ALA A 247 -5.05 -17.34 -0.80
C ALA A 247 -5.35 -17.40 -2.31
N PRO A 248 -5.41 -18.61 -2.92
CA PRO A 248 -5.79 -18.76 -4.32
C PRO A 248 -7.11 -18.06 -4.65
N GLY A 249 -7.14 -17.35 -5.78
CA GLY A 249 -8.29 -16.52 -6.18
C GLY A 249 -8.41 -15.20 -5.40
N GLY A 250 -7.50 -14.92 -4.46
CA GLY A 250 -7.42 -13.66 -3.72
C GLY A 250 -6.80 -12.52 -4.53
N THR A 251 -5.95 -11.73 -3.87
CA THR A 251 -5.29 -10.56 -4.46
C THR A 251 -3.77 -10.55 -4.25
N GLY A 252 -3.16 -11.69 -3.90
CA GLY A 252 -1.73 -11.77 -3.54
C GLY A 252 -0.76 -11.33 -4.66
N ASP A 253 -1.19 -11.49 -5.91
CA ASP A 253 -0.47 -11.11 -7.12
C ASP A 253 -0.62 -9.63 -7.53
N ILE A 254 -1.40 -8.84 -6.78
CA ILE A 254 -1.54 -7.39 -6.99
C ILE A 254 -1.06 -6.60 -5.77
N LYS A 255 -0.59 -5.38 -6.02
CA LYS A 255 -0.02 -4.52 -4.97
C LYS A 255 -1.08 -3.65 -4.28
N THR A 256 -2.17 -4.30 -3.86
CA THR A 256 -3.27 -3.65 -3.13
C THR A 256 -2.90 -3.34 -1.69
N ILE A 257 -3.44 -2.25 -1.15
CA ILE A 257 -3.23 -1.83 0.25
C ILE A 257 -3.72 -2.89 1.24
N GLY A 258 -4.77 -3.66 0.88
CA GLY A 258 -5.37 -4.68 1.73
C GLY A 258 -4.39 -5.79 2.14
N ASN A 259 -3.52 -6.22 1.21
CA ASN A 259 -2.52 -7.28 1.45
C ASN A 259 -1.47 -6.92 2.48
N TYR A 260 -1.29 -5.62 2.76
CA TYR A 260 -0.29 -5.15 3.71
C TYR A 260 -0.86 -4.98 5.12
N ALA A 261 -2.16 -4.75 5.24
CA ALA A 261 -2.81 -4.63 6.54
C ALA A 261 -2.91 -6.00 7.25
N SER A 262 -3.19 -7.07 6.50
CA SER A 262 -3.36 -8.42 7.05
C SER A 262 -2.10 -9.01 7.68
N VAL A 263 -0.91 -8.64 7.19
CA VAL A 263 0.37 -9.21 7.63
C VAL A 263 0.94 -8.55 8.89
N VAL A 264 0.40 -7.42 9.35
CA VAL A 264 0.97 -6.64 10.47
C VAL A 264 1.00 -7.44 11.78
N SER A 265 -0.03 -8.26 12.04
CA SER A 265 -0.08 -9.10 13.23
C SER A 265 1.04 -10.14 13.24
N ALA A 266 1.21 -10.87 12.13
CA ALA A 266 2.28 -11.85 11.95
C ALA A 266 3.67 -11.21 12.12
N GLN A 267 3.90 -10.04 11.51
CA GLN A 267 5.16 -9.31 11.66
C GLN A 267 5.44 -8.88 13.10
N ARG A 268 4.41 -8.44 13.85
CA ARG A 268 4.58 -8.09 15.26
C ARG A 268 5.05 -9.30 16.07
N ARG A 269 4.40 -10.45 15.90
CA ARG A 269 4.74 -11.69 16.62
C ARG A 269 6.14 -12.20 16.27
N ALA A 270 6.55 -12.10 15.02
CA ALA A 270 7.92 -12.42 14.62
C ALA A 270 8.95 -11.56 15.35
N LYS A 271 8.70 -10.24 15.42
CA LYS A 271 9.57 -9.30 16.15
C LYS A 271 9.61 -9.57 17.65
N GLU A 272 8.46 -9.87 18.27
CA GLU A 272 8.38 -10.25 19.69
C GLU A 272 9.20 -11.51 20.01
N LYS A 273 9.34 -12.42 19.03
CA LYS A 273 10.19 -13.62 19.11
C LYS A 273 11.64 -13.38 18.68
N GLY A 274 12.04 -12.14 18.37
CA GLY A 274 13.41 -11.79 17.98
C GLY A 274 13.77 -12.03 16.51
N HIS A 275 12.79 -12.28 15.64
CA HIS A 275 12.99 -12.40 14.20
C HIS A 275 12.79 -11.06 13.48
N SER A 276 13.48 -10.87 12.35
CA SER A 276 13.45 -9.64 11.57
C SER A 276 12.18 -9.51 10.73
N ASP A 277 11.68 -10.60 10.16
CA ASP A 277 10.48 -10.64 9.33
C ASP A 277 9.84 -12.05 9.31
N VAL A 278 8.78 -12.21 8.51
CA VAL A 278 7.99 -13.45 8.41
C VAL A 278 8.24 -14.15 7.08
N LEU A 279 8.39 -15.48 7.10
CA LEU A 279 8.35 -16.35 5.93
C LEU A 279 6.97 -17.00 5.82
N TYR A 280 6.24 -16.72 4.74
CA TYR A 280 4.90 -17.28 4.52
C TYR A 280 4.93 -18.59 3.75
N LEU A 281 4.03 -19.48 4.16
CA LEU A 281 3.69 -20.71 3.46
C LEU A 281 2.37 -20.57 2.72
N ASP A 282 2.17 -21.44 1.73
CA ASP A 282 0.95 -21.52 0.95
C ASP A 282 -0.28 -21.77 1.83
N SER A 283 -1.40 -21.14 1.49
CA SER A 283 -2.62 -21.22 2.31
C SER A 283 -3.39 -22.53 2.17
N VAL A 284 -2.98 -23.45 1.29
CA VAL A 284 -3.74 -24.67 0.99
C VAL A 284 -3.17 -25.85 1.76
N HIS A 285 -1.84 -26.01 1.73
CA HIS A 285 -1.12 -27.13 2.32
C HIS A 285 -0.28 -26.74 3.53
N ASN A 286 -0.08 -25.43 3.76
CA ASN A 286 0.77 -24.89 4.81
C ASN A 286 2.19 -25.50 4.79
N LYS A 287 2.76 -25.64 3.59
CA LYS A 287 4.00 -26.40 3.37
C LYS A 287 4.94 -25.75 2.38
N PHE A 288 4.42 -25.15 1.31
CA PHE A 288 5.21 -24.60 0.23
C PHE A 288 5.57 -23.14 0.54
N VAL A 289 6.86 -22.80 0.42
CA VAL A 289 7.34 -21.44 0.65
C VAL A 289 6.81 -20.49 -0.43
N GLU A 290 6.29 -19.33 -0.03
CA GLU A 290 5.79 -18.30 -0.95
C GLU A 290 6.65 -17.02 -0.95
N GLU A 291 6.51 -16.18 0.08
CA GLU A 291 7.16 -14.87 0.15
C GLU A 291 7.60 -14.53 1.58
N VAL A 292 8.46 -13.52 1.69
CA VAL A 292 8.66 -12.77 2.92
C VAL A 292 7.70 -11.57 2.90
N SER A 293 7.28 -11.03 4.04
CA SER A 293 6.22 -9.99 4.11
C SER A 293 6.31 -8.85 3.10
N SER A 294 7.52 -8.44 2.69
CA SER A 294 7.74 -7.33 1.75
C SER A 294 8.60 -7.66 0.54
N CYS A 295 9.05 -8.92 0.36
CA CYS A 295 9.89 -9.31 -0.76
C CYS A 295 9.69 -10.77 -1.20
N ASN A 296 10.01 -11.04 -2.48
CA ASN A 296 10.12 -12.40 -2.98
C ASN A 296 11.36 -13.09 -2.38
N ILE A 297 11.34 -14.42 -2.35
CA ILE A 297 12.44 -15.26 -1.86
C ILE A 297 13.11 -16.02 -3.00
N PHE A 298 14.41 -16.23 -2.84
CA PHE A 298 15.24 -17.10 -3.67
C PHE A 298 16.03 -18.06 -2.79
N MET A 299 16.19 -19.29 -3.25
CA MET A 299 17.04 -20.32 -2.66
C MET A 299 18.10 -20.70 -3.68
N VAL A 300 19.36 -20.79 -3.25
CA VAL A 300 20.48 -21.18 -4.11
C VAL A 300 21.07 -22.47 -3.58
N LYS A 301 21.22 -23.45 -4.45
CA LYS A 301 21.93 -24.71 -4.18
C LYS A 301 22.76 -25.06 -5.40
N ASP A 302 24.07 -25.21 -5.19
CA ASP A 302 25.04 -25.42 -6.27
C ASP A 302 24.90 -24.34 -7.35
N ASN A 303 24.73 -24.72 -8.63
CA ASN A 303 24.53 -23.78 -9.74
C ASN A 303 23.03 -23.53 -10.07
N VAL A 304 22.12 -23.83 -9.12
CA VAL A 304 20.68 -23.68 -9.32
C VAL A 304 20.15 -22.58 -8.40
N ILE A 305 19.49 -21.58 -9.00
CA ILE A 305 18.69 -20.59 -8.30
C ILE A 305 17.21 -20.90 -8.45
N SER A 306 16.52 -21.01 -7.32
CA SER A 306 15.13 -21.42 -7.21
C SER A 306 14.28 -20.33 -6.58
N THR A 307 13.07 -20.10 -7.10
CA THR A 307 12.08 -19.20 -6.49
C THR A 307 10.68 -19.77 -6.68
N PRO A 308 9.73 -19.53 -5.77
CA PRO A 308 8.37 -20.03 -5.90
C PRO A 308 7.67 -19.61 -7.20
N LEU A 309 6.82 -20.49 -7.74
CA LEU A 309 5.99 -20.26 -8.92
C LEU A 309 4.96 -19.16 -8.66
N LEU A 310 4.69 -18.33 -9.66
CA LEU A 310 3.62 -17.34 -9.58
C LEU A 310 2.26 -18.01 -9.86
N THR A 311 1.54 -18.36 -8.81
CA THR A 311 0.23 -19.07 -8.86
C THR A 311 -0.96 -18.17 -8.50
N GLY A 312 -0.73 -16.85 -8.33
CA GLY A 312 -1.76 -15.86 -7.96
C GLY A 312 -1.72 -15.40 -6.50
N THR A 313 -0.94 -16.07 -5.64
CA THR A 313 -0.73 -15.69 -4.23
C THR A 313 0.54 -14.89 -3.99
N ILE A 314 1.44 -14.87 -4.96
CA ILE A 314 2.77 -14.26 -4.90
C ILE A 314 2.82 -13.03 -5.79
N LEU A 315 3.36 -11.92 -5.29
CA LEU A 315 3.46 -10.69 -6.05
C LEU A 315 4.56 -10.83 -7.11
N PRO A 316 4.27 -10.61 -8.42
CA PRO A 316 5.28 -10.59 -9.48
C PRO A 316 6.25 -9.41 -9.27
N GLY A 317 7.32 -9.65 -8.51
CA GLY A 317 8.34 -8.65 -8.22
C GLY A 317 9.17 -8.29 -9.46
N ILE A 318 9.35 -6.99 -9.68
CA ILE A 318 10.25 -6.48 -10.72
C ILE A 318 11.71 -6.85 -10.40
N THR A 319 12.08 -6.81 -9.11
CA THR A 319 13.38 -7.31 -8.64
C THR A 319 13.50 -8.81 -8.88
N ARG A 320 12.47 -9.61 -8.57
CA ARG A 320 12.44 -11.06 -8.86
C ARG A 320 12.69 -11.33 -10.35
N LYS A 321 11.94 -10.68 -11.25
CA LYS A 321 12.13 -10.78 -12.70
C LYS A 321 13.56 -10.43 -13.13
N SER A 322 14.15 -9.40 -12.52
CA SER A 322 15.51 -8.94 -12.85
C SER A 322 16.59 -9.90 -12.34
N VAL A 323 16.45 -10.43 -11.12
CA VAL A 323 17.38 -11.41 -10.53
C VAL A 323 17.42 -12.69 -11.36
N ILE A 324 16.27 -13.19 -11.81
CA ILE A 324 16.20 -14.37 -12.69
C ILE A 324 17.00 -14.12 -13.99
N GLY A 325 16.77 -12.99 -14.65
CA GLY A 325 17.49 -12.66 -15.89
C GLY A 325 18.99 -12.48 -15.70
N ILE A 326 19.41 -11.83 -14.61
CA ILE A 326 20.84 -11.67 -14.27
C ILE A 326 21.47 -13.03 -13.99
N ALA A 327 20.83 -13.88 -13.18
CA ALA A 327 21.37 -15.20 -12.84
C ALA A 327 21.57 -16.07 -14.09
N GLN A 328 20.61 -16.07 -15.01
CA GLN A 328 20.72 -16.76 -16.30
C GLN A 328 21.90 -16.22 -17.13
N SER A 329 22.10 -14.90 -17.19
CA SER A 329 23.23 -14.29 -17.90
C SER A 329 24.59 -14.63 -17.28
N LEU A 330 24.62 -14.96 -15.99
CA LEU A 330 25.82 -15.39 -15.25
C LEU A 330 26.02 -16.92 -15.28
N GLY A 331 25.18 -17.66 -16.00
CA GLY A 331 25.31 -19.12 -16.16
C GLY A 331 24.64 -19.97 -15.08
N PHE A 332 23.84 -19.38 -14.19
CA PHE A 332 23.01 -20.15 -13.25
C PHE A 332 21.83 -20.80 -13.97
N GLN A 333 21.49 -22.02 -13.55
CA GLN A 333 20.23 -22.65 -13.91
C GLN A 333 19.10 -22.05 -13.07
N SER A 334 18.00 -21.64 -13.71
CA SER A 334 16.82 -21.13 -13.01
C SER A 334 15.79 -22.24 -12.86
N ALA A 335 15.43 -22.58 -11.63
CA ALA A 335 14.31 -23.47 -11.33
C ALA A 335 13.15 -22.69 -10.72
N ILE A 336 11.93 -23.12 -11.02
CA ILE A 336 10.72 -22.60 -10.40
C ILE A 336 10.19 -23.69 -9.48
N LEU A 337 10.06 -23.38 -8.19
CA LEU A 337 9.56 -24.33 -7.20
C LEU A 337 8.04 -24.44 -7.33
N GLN A 338 7.56 -25.67 -7.41
CA GLN A 338 6.14 -25.99 -7.33
C GLN A 338 5.68 -26.02 -5.88
#